data_AF-A0A349N7E1-F1
#
_entry.id   AF-A0A349N7E1-F1
#
_cell.length_a   1.000
_cell.length_b   1.000
_cell.length_c   1.000
_cell.angle_alpha   90.00
_cell.angle_beta   90.00
_cell.angle_gamma   90.00
#
_symmetry.space_group_name_H-M   'P 1'
#
loop_
_entity.id
_entity.type
_entity.pdbx_description
1 polymer ?
#
loop_
_entity_poly.entity_id
_entity_poly.type
_entity_poly.pdbx_seq_one_letter_code
_entity_poly.pdbx_strand_id
1 'polypeptide(L)'
;SHGDAIIGEQQIERELTRYRDAILFVHDKTVLGMNQGKDVHTLMAEISLPSDLDIGEGYGRISWSVRGIYENYMGWFDGNPTSMFSTPVDDAYPQLVELAGGAEAVAMLAEAQIESGDLELALHSADIALRAEPKNIRALQARLAAFKALLAASDNSNEAGWLGFGVRESQAALDSVLSP
;
A
#
# COMPACT_ATOMS: atom_id res chain seq x y z
N SER A 1 -5.15 11.79 23.71
CA SER A 1 -3.67 11.77 23.89
C SER A 1 -2.92 12.45 22.75
N HIS A 2 -3.59 12.82 21.65
CA HIS A 2 -3.09 13.64 20.53
C HIS A 2 -4.25 14.51 20.02
N GLY A 3 -3.94 15.62 19.35
CA GLY A 3 -4.93 16.58 18.84
C GLY A 3 -5.43 17.58 19.88
N ASP A 4 -6.24 18.53 19.43
CA ASP A 4 -6.83 19.58 20.27
C ASP A 4 -8.01 19.04 21.08
N ALA A 5 -8.27 19.68 22.22
CA ALA A 5 -9.41 19.32 23.06
C ALA A 5 -10.74 19.73 22.39
N ILE A 6 -11.72 18.82 22.42
CA ILE A 6 -13.10 19.12 22.05
C ILE A 6 -13.83 19.67 23.27
N ILE A 7 -14.42 20.87 23.16
CA ILE A 7 -15.01 21.60 24.28
C ILE A 7 -16.51 21.79 24.04
N GLY A 8 -17.31 21.55 25.08
CA GLY A 8 -18.77 21.74 25.08
C GLY A 8 -19.53 20.43 24.86
N GLU A 9 -20.55 20.19 25.69
CA GLU A 9 -21.32 18.93 25.73
C GLU A 9 -21.85 18.49 24.37
N GLN A 10 -22.55 19.39 23.67
CA GLN A 10 -23.15 19.09 22.35
C GLN A 10 -22.10 18.76 21.28
N GLN A 11 -20.96 19.46 21.31
CA GLN A 11 -19.88 19.21 20.35
C GLN A 11 -19.18 17.89 20.65
N ILE A 12 -18.98 17.56 21.93
CA ILE A 12 -18.43 16.27 22.36
C ILE A 12 -19.35 15.13 21.91
N GLU A 13 -20.66 15.23 22.17
CA GLU A 13 -21.63 14.20 21.77
C GLU A 13 -21.66 14.01 20.26
N ARG A 14 -21.68 15.11 19.50
CA ARG A 14 -21.66 15.09 18.03
C ARG A 14 -20.41 14.39 17.49
N GLU A 15 -19.22 14.77 17.95
CA GLU A 15 -17.97 14.22 17.44
C GLU A 15 -17.81 12.74 17.81
N LEU A 16 -18.08 12.36 19.06
CA LEU A 16 -18.01 10.95 19.49
C LEU A 16 -19.01 10.08 18.72
N THR A 17 -20.22 10.60 18.49
CA THR A 17 -21.24 9.92 17.69
C THR A 17 -20.76 9.73 16.26
N ARG A 18 -20.23 10.78 15.62
CA ARG A 18 -19.70 10.71 14.25
C ARG A 18 -18.57 9.70 14.12
N TYR A 19 -17.60 9.70 15.03
CA TYR A 19 -16.50 8.71 15.03
C TYR A 19 -17.01 7.28 15.20
N ARG A 20 -17.94 7.04 16.13
CA ARG A 20 -18.57 5.73 16.31
C ARG A 20 -19.23 5.26 15.01
N ASP A 21 -20.03 6.13 14.40
CA ASP A 21 -20.83 5.79 13.21
C ASP A 21 -19.93 5.58 11.98
N ALA A 22 -18.85 6.35 11.83
CA ALA A 22 -17.85 6.14 10.79
C ALA A 22 -17.15 4.79 10.92
N ILE A 23 -16.72 4.41 12.13
CA ILE A 23 -16.07 3.11 12.39
C ILE A 23 -17.03 1.95 12.10
N LEU A 24 -18.28 2.04 12.60
CA LEU A 24 -19.30 1.03 12.34
C LEU A 24 -19.64 0.92 10.85
N PHE A 25 -19.70 2.05 10.14
CA PHE A 25 -19.94 2.07 8.70
C PHE A 25 -18.87 1.28 7.94
N VAL A 26 -17.58 1.57 8.18
CA VAL A 26 -16.48 0.88 7.49
C VAL A 26 -16.48 -0.62 7.80
N HIS A 27 -16.71 -0.97 9.07
CA HIS A 27 -16.86 -2.36 9.50
C HIS A 27 -18.00 -3.07 8.76
N ASP A 28 -19.21 -2.54 8.84
CA ASP A 28 -20.41 -3.20 8.32
C ASP A 28 -20.38 -3.28 6.78
N LYS A 29 -19.84 -2.25 6.11
CA LYS A 29 -19.64 -2.28 4.65
C LYS A 29 -18.60 -3.32 4.24
N THR A 30 -17.53 -3.47 5.00
CA THR A 30 -16.52 -4.51 4.75
C THR A 30 -17.15 -5.89 4.89
N VAL A 31 -17.81 -6.17 6.02
CA VAL A 31 -18.47 -7.47 6.27
C VAL A 31 -19.57 -7.76 5.25
N LEU A 32 -20.36 -6.76 4.84
CA LEU A 32 -21.34 -6.91 3.78
C LEU A 32 -20.69 -7.33 2.45
N GLY A 33 -19.60 -6.66 2.07
CA GLY A 33 -18.83 -6.97 0.86
C GLY A 33 -18.21 -8.37 0.89
N MET A 34 -17.67 -8.79 2.04
CA MET A 34 -17.18 -10.14 2.26
C MET A 34 -18.28 -11.19 2.06
N ASN A 35 -19.47 -10.96 2.63
CA ASN A 35 -20.62 -11.86 2.45
C ASN A 35 -21.13 -11.90 1.00
N GLN A 36 -20.78 -10.90 0.18
CA GLN A 36 -21.06 -10.88 -1.26
C GLN A 36 -19.94 -11.54 -2.08
N GLY A 37 -18.87 -12.03 -1.44
CA GLY A 37 -17.74 -12.68 -2.10
C GLY A 37 -16.77 -11.73 -2.79
N LYS A 38 -16.78 -10.43 -2.44
CA LYS A 38 -15.81 -9.46 -2.97
C LYS A 38 -14.45 -9.67 -2.30
N ASP A 39 -13.37 -9.58 -3.08
CA ASP A 39 -12.01 -9.64 -2.56
C ASP A 39 -11.64 -8.34 -1.82
N VAL A 40 -10.57 -8.43 -1.02
CA VAL A 40 -10.12 -7.33 -0.17
C VAL A 40 -9.73 -6.08 -0.96
N HIS A 41 -9.09 -6.20 -2.12
CA HIS A 41 -8.62 -5.05 -2.90
C HIS A 41 -9.79 -4.31 -3.55
N THR A 42 -10.79 -5.05 -4.03
CA THR A 42 -12.05 -4.45 -4.49
C THR A 42 -12.71 -3.63 -3.38
N LEU A 43 -12.80 -4.17 -2.16
CA LEU A 43 -13.41 -3.44 -1.03
C LEU A 43 -12.58 -2.24 -0.59
N MET A 44 -11.25 -2.34 -0.60
CA MET A 44 -10.35 -1.21 -0.32
C MET A 44 -10.56 -0.05 -1.30
N ALA A 45 -10.89 -0.35 -2.57
CA ALA A 45 -11.12 0.67 -3.60
C ALA A 45 -12.54 1.26 -3.56
N GLU A 46 -13.55 0.46 -3.20
CA GLU A 46 -14.96 0.89 -3.25
C GLU A 46 -15.48 1.56 -1.98
N ILE A 47 -14.96 1.18 -0.79
CA ILE A 47 -15.49 1.67 0.49
C ILE A 47 -14.88 3.03 0.82
N SER A 48 -15.74 4.05 0.84
CA SER A 48 -15.44 5.40 1.32
C SER A 48 -16.51 5.86 2.31
N LEU A 49 -16.13 6.75 3.23
CA LEU A 49 -17.08 7.35 4.16
C LEU A 49 -17.97 8.37 3.43
N PRO A 50 -19.28 8.38 3.70
CA PRO A 50 -20.13 9.48 3.25
C PRO A 50 -19.70 10.78 3.95
N SER A 51 -19.98 11.94 3.32
CA SER A 51 -19.45 13.24 3.74
C SER A 51 -19.82 13.64 5.18
N ASP A 52 -20.97 13.18 5.69
CA ASP A 52 -21.43 13.41 7.05
C ASP A 52 -20.69 12.57 8.11
N LEU A 53 -20.05 11.48 7.69
CA LEU A 53 -19.20 10.61 8.51
C LEU A 53 -17.70 10.84 8.29
N ASP A 54 -17.30 11.83 7.48
CA ASP A 54 -15.89 12.11 7.26
C ASP A 54 -15.19 12.52 8.56
N ILE A 55 -14.15 11.75 8.92
CA ILE A 55 -13.31 11.92 10.12
C ILE A 55 -11.83 12.15 9.77
N GLY A 56 -11.51 12.29 8.48
CA GLY A 56 -10.16 12.51 7.96
C GLY A 56 -9.25 11.27 7.97
N GLU A 57 -8.22 11.32 7.12
CA GLU A 57 -7.26 10.22 6.90
C GLU A 57 -5.80 10.67 7.13
N GLY A 58 -5.56 11.64 8.02
CA GLY A 58 -4.22 12.20 8.25
C GLY A 58 -3.22 11.26 8.95
N TYR A 59 -3.68 10.12 9.47
CA TYR A 59 -2.83 9.11 10.14
C TYR A 59 -3.13 7.68 9.70
N GLY A 60 -4.41 7.30 9.62
CA GLY A 60 -4.84 6.03 9.01
C GLY A 60 -5.47 6.24 7.63
N ARG A 61 -5.71 5.14 6.91
CA ARG A 61 -6.60 5.14 5.73
C ARG A 61 -7.82 4.26 5.99
N ILE A 62 -8.94 4.61 5.38
CA ILE A 62 -10.15 3.78 5.31
C ILE A 62 -9.82 2.48 4.61
N SER A 63 -9.08 2.52 3.50
CA SER A 63 -8.64 1.31 2.77
C SER A 63 -7.81 0.38 3.66
N TRP A 64 -6.90 0.89 4.49
CA TRP A 64 -6.13 0.06 5.43
C TRP A 64 -7.02 -0.54 6.52
N SER A 65 -8.02 0.22 6.99
CA SER A 65 -8.98 -0.27 7.99
C SER A 65 -9.87 -1.37 7.40
N VAL A 66 -10.34 -1.21 6.15
CA VAL A 66 -11.06 -2.25 5.40
C VAL A 66 -10.23 -3.53 5.33
N ARG A 67 -8.95 -3.43 4.93
CA ARG A 67 -8.04 -4.58 4.91
C ARG A 67 -7.90 -5.23 6.28
N GLY A 68 -7.68 -4.42 7.31
CA GLY A 68 -7.56 -4.91 8.69
C GLY A 68 -8.80 -5.65 9.18
N ILE A 69 -10.00 -5.15 8.87
CA ILE A 69 -11.27 -5.82 9.20
C ILE A 69 -11.42 -7.11 8.38
N TYR A 70 -11.13 -7.07 7.09
CA TYR A 70 -11.22 -8.23 6.20
C TYR A 70 -10.32 -9.37 6.69
N GLU A 71 -9.04 -9.08 6.91
CA GLU A 71 -8.06 -10.05 7.40
C GLU A 71 -8.34 -10.48 8.85
N ASN A 72 -9.01 -9.67 9.67
CA ASN A 72 -9.45 -10.07 11.01
C ASN A 72 -10.46 -11.22 10.96
N TYR A 73 -11.40 -11.18 10.01
CA TYR A 73 -12.42 -12.22 9.86
C TYR A 73 -11.95 -13.41 9.03
N MET A 74 -11.23 -13.16 7.93
CA MET A 74 -10.82 -14.20 6.98
C MET A 74 -9.49 -14.86 7.36
N GLY A 75 -8.67 -14.18 8.17
CA GLY A 75 -7.28 -14.56 8.41
C GLY A 75 -6.41 -14.29 7.19
N TRP A 76 -5.27 -14.97 7.13
CA TRP A 76 -4.28 -14.83 6.04
C TRP A 76 -4.70 -15.52 4.74
N PHE A 77 -5.64 -16.46 4.79
CA PHE A 77 -6.00 -17.27 3.64
C PHE A 77 -6.98 -16.52 2.75
N ASP A 78 -6.51 -16.12 1.56
CA ASP A 78 -7.21 -15.32 0.55
C ASP A 78 -8.23 -16.12 -0.29
N GLY A 79 -8.41 -17.42 -0.03
CA GLY A 79 -9.26 -18.31 -0.81
C GLY A 79 -8.56 -18.95 -2.01
N ASN A 80 -7.33 -18.53 -2.34
CA ASN A 80 -6.51 -19.13 -3.39
C ASN A 80 -5.66 -20.27 -2.79
N PRO A 81 -5.82 -21.53 -3.23
CA PRO A 81 -5.05 -22.65 -2.71
C PRO A 81 -3.53 -22.48 -2.84
N THR A 82 -3.02 -21.67 -3.79
CA THR A 82 -1.58 -21.42 -3.91
C THR A 82 -1.00 -20.73 -2.68
N SER A 83 -1.81 -19.92 -1.98
CA SER A 83 -1.40 -19.19 -0.78
C SER A 83 -1.25 -20.13 0.44
N MET A 84 -1.68 -21.39 0.36
CA MET A 84 -1.51 -22.38 1.43
C MET A 84 -0.09 -22.92 1.56
N PHE A 85 0.73 -22.80 0.51
CA PHE A 85 2.07 -23.38 0.48
C PHE A 85 3.10 -22.42 1.06
N SER A 86 4.17 -22.98 1.64
CA SER A 86 5.25 -22.20 2.26
C SER A 86 6.18 -21.52 1.27
N THR A 87 6.14 -21.90 -0.01
CA THR A 87 6.93 -21.28 -1.07
C THR A 87 6.34 -19.90 -1.36
N PRO A 88 7.07 -18.81 -1.10
CA PRO A 88 6.58 -17.48 -1.37
C PRO A 88 6.51 -17.24 -2.88
N VAL A 89 5.61 -16.36 -3.31
CA VAL A 89 5.39 -16.06 -4.74
C VAL A 89 6.62 -15.47 -5.42
N ASP A 90 7.45 -14.74 -4.68
CA ASP A 90 8.64 -14.05 -5.19
C ASP A 90 9.81 -15.00 -5.50
N ASP A 91 9.75 -16.27 -5.08
CA ASP A 91 10.68 -17.30 -5.53
C ASP A 91 10.54 -17.62 -7.03
N ALA A 92 9.40 -17.28 -7.65
CA ALA A 92 9.20 -17.40 -9.10
C ALA A 92 9.71 -16.19 -9.89
N TYR A 93 10.02 -15.06 -9.23
CA TYR A 93 10.37 -13.82 -9.92
C TYR A 93 11.62 -13.93 -10.79
N PRO A 94 12.74 -14.58 -10.36
CA PRO A 94 13.92 -14.70 -11.21
C PRO A 94 13.65 -15.37 -12.57
N GLN A 95 12.83 -16.42 -12.60
CA GLN A 95 12.47 -17.13 -13.84
C GLN A 95 11.53 -16.29 -14.72
N LEU A 96 10.61 -15.52 -14.11
CA LEU A 96 9.76 -14.59 -14.84
C LEU A 96 10.58 -13.43 -15.44
N VAL A 97 11.58 -12.94 -14.70
CA VAL A 97 12.50 -11.90 -15.18
C VAL A 97 13.34 -12.43 -16.34
N GLU A 98 13.87 -13.66 -16.25
CA GLU A 98 14.57 -14.30 -17.37
C GLU A 98 13.67 -14.40 -18.62
N LEU A 99 12.42 -14.84 -18.43
CA LEU A 99 11.42 -14.91 -19.51
C LEU A 99 11.10 -13.53 -20.11
N ALA A 100 11.07 -12.48 -19.29
CA ALA A 100 10.79 -11.11 -19.71
C ALA A 100 11.98 -10.42 -20.41
N GLY A 101 13.13 -11.09 -20.53
CA GLY A 101 14.33 -10.54 -21.18
C GLY A 101 15.37 -9.94 -20.23
N GLY A 102 15.32 -10.30 -18.95
CA GLY A 102 16.28 -9.90 -17.92
C GLY A 102 15.81 -8.72 -17.06
N ALA A 103 16.53 -8.45 -15.97
CA ALA A 103 16.14 -7.43 -14.98
C ALA A 103 16.05 -6.02 -15.60
N GLU A 104 16.90 -5.73 -16.59
CA GLU A 104 16.89 -4.45 -17.31
C GLU A 104 15.57 -4.20 -18.04
N ALA A 105 14.98 -5.23 -18.68
CA ALA A 105 13.70 -5.10 -19.37
C ALA A 105 12.54 -4.81 -18.39
N VAL A 106 12.57 -5.43 -17.21
CA VAL A 106 11.57 -5.18 -16.16
C VAL A 106 11.79 -3.82 -15.50
N ALA A 107 13.03 -3.36 -15.34
CA ALA A 107 13.34 -2.01 -14.88
C ALA A 107 12.82 -0.93 -15.85
N MET A 108 12.92 -1.16 -17.17
CA MET A 108 12.31 -0.30 -18.19
C MET A 108 10.79 -0.21 -18.06
N LEU A 109 10.13 -1.33 -17.73
CA LEU A 109 8.70 -1.33 -17.45
C LEU A 109 8.36 -0.48 -16.22
N ALA A 110 9.16 -0.58 -15.15
CA ALA A 110 8.98 0.24 -13.97
C ALA A 110 9.08 1.75 -14.29
N GLU A 111 10.04 2.16 -15.12
CA GLU A 111 10.15 3.55 -15.58
C GLU A 111 8.94 4.00 -16.39
N ALA A 112 8.46 3.18 -17.33
CA ALA A 112 7.28 3.49 -18.12
C ALA A 112 6.02 3.64 -17.24
N GLN A 113 5.90 2.81 -16.18
CA GLN A 113 4.83 2.92 -15.19
C GLN A 113 4.93 4.20 -14.36
N ILE A 114 6.15 4.68 -14.08
CA ILE A 114 6.33 6.00 -13.45
C ILE A 114 5.83 7.11 -14.40
N GLU A 115 6.18 7.03 -15.68
CA GLU A 115 5.75 8.01 -16.69
C GLU A 115 4.23 8.04 -16.88
N SER A 116 3.54 6.90 -16.74
CA SER A 116 2.07 6.82 -16.80
C SER A 116 1.38 7.19 -15.48
N GLY A 117 2.13 7.36 -14.38
CA GLY A 117 1.60 7.66 -13.05
C GLY A 117 1.22 6.43 -12.23
N ASP A 118 1.48 5.22 -12.72
CA ASP A 118 1.21 3.95 -12.04
C ASP A 118 2.31 3.61 -11.03
N LEU A 119 2.52 4.49 -10.04
CA LEU A 119 3.66 4.45 -9.13
C LEU A 119 3.71 3.16 -8.27
N GLU A 120 2.57 2.64 -7.83
CA GLU A 120 2.51 1.38 -7.08
C GLU A 120 2.93 0.18 -7.94
N LEU A 121 2.50 0.14 -9.20
CA LEU A 121 2.94 -0.88 -10.15
C LEU A 121 4.43 -0.74 -10.46
N ALA A 122 4.95 0.48 -10.57
CA ALA A 122 6.37 0.72 -10.74
C ALA A 122 7.22 0.16 -9.59
N LEU A 123 6.75 0.31 -8.33
CA LEU A 123 7.40 -0.32 -7.18
C LEU A 123 7.42 -1.83 -7.28
N HIS A 124 6.29 -2.45 -7.64
CA HIS A 124 6.23 -3.91 -7.85
C HIS A 124 7.18 -4.39 -8.93
N SER A 125 7.21 -3.72 -10.09
CA SER A 125 8.11 -4.06 -11.20
C SER A 125 9.58 -3.91 -10.80
N ALA A 126 9.92 -2.82 -10.09
CA ALA A 126 11.28 -2.62 -9.61
C ALA A 126 11.70 -3.70 -8.59
N ASP A 127 10.82 -4.06 -7.64
CA ASP A 127 11.10 -5.12 -6.67
C ASP A 127 11.26 -6.50 -7.35
N ILE A 128 10.46 -6.80 -8.38
CA ILE A 128 10.60 -8.02 -9.20
C ILE A 128 11.98 -8.06 -9.88
N ALA A 129 12.40 -6.96 -10.51
CA ALA A 129 13.72 -6.85 -11.14
C ALA A 129 14.86 -7.03 -10.11
N LEU A 130 14.74 -6.41 -8.93
CA LEU A 130 15.74 -6.49 -7.86
C LEU A 130 15.80 -7.85 -7.18
N ARG A 131 14.70 -8.62 -7.17
CA ARG A 131 14.71 -10.00 -6.68
C ARG A 131 15.61 -10.90 -7.53
N ALA A 132 15.67 -10.64 -8.84
CA ALA A 132 16.54 -11.34 -9.78
C ALA A 132 17.96 -10.79 -9.78
N GLU A 133 18.11 -9.46 -9.84
CA GLU A 133 19.40 -8.77 -9.85
C GLU A 133 19.44 -7.63 -8.81
N PRO A 134 19.83 -7.91 -7.55
CA PRO A 134 19.77 -6.93 -6.46
C PRO A 134 20.63 -5.67 -6.66
N LYS A 135 21.60 -5.73 -7.59
CA LYS A 135 22.51 -4.62 -7.91
C LYS A 135 22.14 -3.92 -9.22
N ASN A 136 20.97 -4.21 -9.81
CA ASN A 136 20.54 -3.52 -11.03
C ASN A 136 20.28 -2.04 -10.72
N ILE A 137 21.17 -1.17 -11.23
CA ILE A 137 21.16 0.27 -10.96
C ILE A 137 19.85 0.91 -11.42
N ARG A 138 19.34 0.51 -12.58
CA ARG A 138 18.13 1.10 -13.16
C ARG A 138 16.89 0.77 -12.33
N ALA A 139 16.76 -0.47 -11.88
CA ALA A 139 15.68 -0.88 -10.99
C ALA A 139 15.75 -0.15 -9.63
N LEU A 140 16.94 0.01 -9.05
CA LEU A 140 17.14 0.80 -7.82
C LEU A 140 16.73 2.28 -8.02
N GLN A 141 17.09 2.87 -9.16
CA GLN A 141 16.70 4.24 -9.51
C GLN A 141 15.19 4.37 -9.70
N ALA A 142 14.55 3.44 -10.41
CA ALA A 142 13.10 3.42 -10.60
C ALA A 142 12.36 3.30 -9.25
N ARG A 143 12.78 2.36 -8.39
CA ARG A 143 12.23 2.19 -7.04
C ARG A 143 12.33 3.46 -6.20
N LEU A 144 13.51 4.09 -6.21
CA LEU A 144 13.76 5.36 -5.52
C LEU A 144 12.87 6.48 -6.04
N ALA A 145 12.72 6.60 -7.36
CA ALA A 145 11.89 7.61 -8.00
C ALA A 145 10.40 7.43 -7.65
N ALA A 146 9.88 6.20 -7.73
CA ALA A 146 8.51 5.88 -7.36
C ALA A 146 8.21 6.19 -5.88
N PHE A 147 9.09 5.80 -4.94
CA PHE A 147 8.94 6.16 -3.53
C PHE A 147 8.96 7.68 -3.29
N LYS A 148 9.82 8.42 -3.98
CA LYS A 148 9.86 9.90 -3.87
C LYS A 148 8.57 10.53 -4.39
N ALA A 149 8.04 10.04 -5.51
CA ALA A 149 6.81 10.54 -6.09
C ALA A 149 5.59 10.26 -5.17
N LEU A 150 5.47 9.05 -4.64
CA LEU A 150 4.45 8.69 -3.66
C LEU A 150 4.57 9.53 -2.38
N LEU A 151 5.79 9.72 -1.87
CA LEU A 151 6.03 10.53 -0.67
C LEU A 151 5.60 11.99 -0.89
N ALA A 152 5.88 12.56 -2.05
CA ALA A 152 5.50 13.93 -2.38
C ALA A 152 3.98 14.09 -2.52
N ALA A 153 3.26 13.03 -2.88
CA ALA A 153 1.79 13.02 -3.01
C ALA A 153 1.05 12.69 -1.70
N SER A 154 1.74 12.12 -0.70
CA SER A 154 1.11 11.66 0.54
C SER A 154 0.75 12.82 1.47
N ASP A 155 -0.50 12.83 1.93
CA ASP A 155 -1.04 13.71 2.97
C ASP A 155 -1.19 13.00 4.33
N ASN A 156 -0.82 11.73 4.40
CA ASN A 156 -0.94 10.88 5.58
C ASN A 156 0.41 10.73 6.27
N SER A 157 0.46 11.08 7.56
CA SER A 157 1.71 11.09 8.34
C SER A 157 2.36 9.72 8.53
N ASN A 158 1.57 8.64 8.64
CA ASN A 158 2.09 7.28 8.78
C ASN A 158 2.61 6.75 7.44
N GLU A 159 1.85 6.97 6.37
CA GLU A 159 2.25 6.63 4.99
C GLU A 159 3.56 7.34 4.62
N ALA A 160 3.64 8.65 4.84
CA ALA A 160 4.84 9.45 4.59
C ALA A 160 6.05 8.92 5.36
N GLY A 161 5.87 8.43 6.59
CA GLY A 161 6.92 7.79 7.38
C GLY A 161 7.50 6.55 6.69
N TRP A 162 6.63 5.65 6.24
CA TRP A 162 7.03 4.41 5.55
C TRP A 162 7.58 4.65 4.15
N LEU A 163 6.99 5.56 3.37
CA LEU A 163 7.53 5.96 2.07
C LEU A 163 8.91 6.60 2.21
N GLY A 164 9.09 7.45 3.23
CA GLY A 164 10.39 8.03 3.57
C GLY A 164 11.44 6.97 3.96
N PHE A 165 11.03 5.89 4.62
CA PHE A 165 11.90 4.72 4.83
C PHE A 165 12.27 4.05 3.50
N GLY A 166 11.30 3.80 2.61
CA GLY A 166 11.55 3.25 1.28
C GLY A 166 12.52 4.07 0.42
N VAL A 167 12.44 5.41 0.50
CA VAL A 167 13.41 6.33 -0.12
C VAL A 167 14.82 6.11 0.43
N ARG A 168 14.99 6.05 1.76
CA ARG A 168 16.31 5.87 2.39
C ARG A 168 16.94 4.53 2.04
N GLU A 169 16.17 3.45 2.12
CA GLU A 169 16.66 2.10 1.78
C GLU A 169 17.08 2.01 0.31
N SER A 170 16.26 2.55 -0.60
CA SER A 170 16.56 2.52 -2.03
C SER A 170 17.79 3.36 -2.37
N GLN A 171 17.96 4.52 -1.73
CA GLN A 171 19.14 5.36 -1.89
C GLN A 171 20.40 4.66 -1.35
N ALA A 172 20.34 4.08 -0.15
CA ALA A 172 21.49 3.37 0.44
C ALA A 172 21.93 2.18 -0.41
N ALA A 173 20.97 1.41 -0.95
CA ALA A 173 21.26 0.33 -1.88
C ALA A 173 21.93 0.84 -3.16
N LEU A 174 21.42 1.93 -3.75
CA LEU A 174 22.01 2.54 -4.94
C LEU A 174 23.44 3.04 -4.69
N ASP A 175 23.67 3.75 -3.59
CA ASP A 175 24.99 4.26 -3.21
C ASP A 175 26.01 3.13 -3.02
N SER A 176 25.58 2.00 -2.45
CA SER A 176 26.43 0.82 -2.25
C SER A 176 26.89 0.15 -3.55
N VAL A 177 26.12 0.30 -4.63
CA VAL A 177 26.48 -0.23 -5.96
C VAL A 177 27.38 0.75 -6.71
N LEU A 178 27.17 2.06 -6.52
CA LEU A 178 27.92 3.12 -7.20
C LEU A 178 29.27 3.45 -6.54
N SER A 179 29.43 3.13 -5.26
CA SER A 179 30.67 3.33 -4.49
C SER A 179 31.25 1.97 -4.04
N PRO A 180 31.79 1.15 -4.96
CA PRO A 180 32.29 -0.19 -4.66
C PRO A 180 33.56 -0.22 -3.82
#